data_AF-A0AAX6EHT1-F1
#
_entry.id   AF-A0AAX6EHT1-F1
#
_cell.length_a   1.000
_cell.length_b   1.000
_cell.length_c   1.000
_cell.angle_alpha   90.00
_cell.angle_beta   90.00
_cell.angle_gamma   90.00
#
_symmetry.space_group_name_H-M   'P 1'
#
loop_
_entity.id
_entity.type
_entity.pdbx_description
1 polymer ?
#
loop_
_entity_poly.entity_id
_entity_poly.type
_entity_poly.pdbx_seq_one_letter_code
_entity_poly.pdbx_strand_id
1 'polypeptide(L)'
;MDLRKLMLPHTAVKLKEKKRNNLKDFQNVAGPLGVTRFLILSNPKIMPHLRVARTPQGPTLSFEIRDYALATDVARSQTRPRCPKELFSNSPLLADRSFWLWQWR
;
A
#
# COMPACT_ATOMS: atom_id res chain seq x y z
N MET A 1 -1.05 11.57 -6.03
CA MET A 1 -0.51 11.09 -4.74
C MET A 1 -0.59 9.58 -4.81
N ASP A 2 0.53 8.86 -4.88
CA ASP A 2 0.48 7.41 -5.12
C ASP A 2 0.65 6.64 -3.81
N LEU A 3 0.18 5.40 -3.76
CA LEU A 3 0.26 4.52 -2.58
C LEU A 3 1.67 4.49 -1.96
N ARG A 4 2.72 4.51 -2.80
CA ARG A 4 4.13 4.56 -2.35
C ARG A 4 4.46 5.82 -1.56
N LYS A 5 3.90 6.97 -1.92
CA LYS A 5 4.11 8.23 -1.21
C LYS A 5 3.38 8.20 0.13
N LEU A 6 2.17 7.65 0.17
CA LEU A 6 1.38 7.52 1.40
C LEU A 6 2.11 6.70 2.49
N MET A 7 2.86 5.67 2.08
CA MET A 7 3.54 4.74 2.98
C MET A 7 4.98 5.16 3.37
N LEU A 8 5.40 6.38 3.02
CA LEU A 8 6.69 6.91 3.46
C LEU A 8 6.70 7.15 4.98
N PRO A 9 7.87 7.10 5.64
CA PRO A 9 9.22 6.93 5.10
C PRO A 9 9.66 5.46 4.93
N HIS A 10 8.97 4.51 5.57
CA HIS A 10 9.38 3.09 5.64
C HIS A 10 9.07 2.27 4.37
N THR A 11 9.00 2.92 3.21
CA THR A 11 8.77 2.26 1.93
C THR A 11 10.08 2.19 1.15
N ALA A 12 10.38 1.03 0.55
CA ALA A 12 11.56 0.86 -0.30
C ALA A 12 11.40 1.59 -1.65
N VAL A 13 11.60 2.92 -1.66
CA VAL A 13 11.44 3.78 -2.84
C VAL A 13 12.39 3.37 -3.99
N LYS A 14 13.57 2.84 -3.64
CA LYS A 14 14.59 2.40 -4.61
C LYS A 14 14.16 1.15 -5.38
N LEU A 15 13.22 0.36 -4.86
CA LEU A 15 12.69 -0.83 -5.52
C LEU A 15 11.64 -0.43 -6.57
N LYS A 16 12.04 -0.42 -7.84
CA LYS A 16 11.17 -0.10 -8.98
C LYS A 16 10.57 -1.39 -9.56
N GLU A 17 9.24 -1.42 -9.65
CA GLU A 17 8.54 -2.51 -10.32
C GLU A 17 8.68 -2.36 -11.84
N LYS A 18 9.10 -3.44 -12.51
CA LYS A 18 9.10 -3.55 -13.97
C LYS A 18 8.11 -4.63 -14.37
N LYS A 19 7.46 -4.51 -15.54
CA LYS A 19 6.52 -5.52 -16.06
C LYS A 19 7.11 -6.93 -16.21
N ARG A 20 8.44 -7.04 -16.31
CA ARG A 20 9.16 -8.30 -16.44
C ARG A 20 9.43 -9.00 -15.10
N ASN A 21 9.32 -8.28 -13.98
CA ASN A 21 9.65 -8.84 -12.67
C ASN A 21 8.52 -9.74 -12.17
N ASN A 22 8.88 -10.88 -11.62
CA ASN A 22 7.96 -11.77 -10.94
C ASN A 22 7.97 -11.50 -9.43
N LEU A 23 6.93 -11.92 -8.72
CA LEU A 23 6.83 -11.85 -7.26
C LEU A 23 8.01 -12.54 -6.56
N LYS A 24 8.50 -13.65 -7.13
CA LYS A 24 9.66 -14.38 -6.62
C LYS A 24 10.94 -13.52 -6.61
N ASP A 25 11.12 -12.68 -7.62
CA ASP A 25 12.28 -11.79 -7.70
C ASP A 25 12.24 -10.75 -6.59
N PHE A 26 11.04 -10.23 -6.28
CA PHE A 26 10.86 -9.31 -5.17
C PHE A 26 11.10 -9.98 -3.82
N GLN A 27 10.68 -11.24 -3.64
CA GLN A 27 10.94 -12.00 -2.41
C GLN A 27 12.44 -12.21 -2.17
N ASN A 28 13.20 -12.52 -3.22
CA ASN A 28 14.65 -12.72 -3.13
C ASN A 28 15.39 -11.42 -2.76
N VAL A 29 14.93 -10.27 -3.25
CA VAL A 29 15.52 -8.96 -2.97
C VAL A 29 15.01 -8.35 -1.65
N ALA A 30 13.92 -8.85 -1.09
CA ALA A 30 13.30 -8.33 0.13
C ALA A 30 14.25 -8.37 1.33
N GLY A 31 15.00 -9.47 1.50
CA GLY A 31 15.92 -9.66 2.63
C GLY A 31 16.99 -8.58 2.71
N PRO A 32 17.85 -8.43 1.66
CA PRO A 32 18.89 -7.41 1.63
C PRO A 32 18.39 -5.97 1.74
N LEU A 33 17.15 -5.69 1.32
CA LEU A 33 16.53 -4.36 1.42
C LEU A 33 15.76 -4.13 2.72
N GLY A 34 15.69 -5.12 3.62
CA GLY A 34 14.94 -5.01 4.87
C GLY A 34 13.42 -4.86 4.68
N VAL A 35 12.88 -5.32 3.55
CA VAL A 35 11.44 -5.23 3.26
C VAL A 35 10.71 -6.35 3.99
N THR A 36 9.78 -5.97 4.87
CA THR A 36 9.03 -6.90 5.73
C THR A 36 7.61 -7.19 5.25
N ARG A 37 7.03 -6.27 4.46
CA ARG A 37 5.64 -6.34 4.00
C ARG A 37 5.56 -5.95 2.54
N PHE A 38 4.81 -6.72 1.76
CA PHE A 38 4.42 -6.37 0.41
C PHE A 38 2.95 -5.99 0.36
N LEU A 39 2.67 -4.91 -0.36
CA LEU A 39 1.33 -4.55 -0.80
C LEU A 39 1.25 -4.82 -2.30
N ILE A 40 0.40 -5.76 -2.69
CA ILE A 40 0.26 -6.22 -4.08
C ILE A 40 -1.15 -5.87 -4.53
N LEU A 41 -1.26 -4.89 -5.42
CA LEU A 41 -2.51 -4.52 -6.08
C LEU A 41 -2.62 -5.28 -7.39
N SER A 42 -3.68 -6.07 -7.53
CA SER A 42 -4.00 -6.76 -8.78
C SER A 42 -5.33 -6.24 -9.32
N ASN A 43 -5.40 -5.99 -10.62
CA ASN A 43 -6.65 -5.63 -11.29
C ASN A 43 -6.97 -6.64 -12.42
N PRO A 44 -7.39 -7.87 -12.08
CA PRO A 44 -7.88 -8.82 -13.07
C PRO A 44 -9.25 -8.38 -13.62
N LYS A 45 -9.67 -8.93 -14.76
CA LYS A 45 -10.94 -8.58 -15.43
C LYS A 45 -12.20 -8.79 -14.55
N ILE A 46 -12.12 -9.68 -13.57
CA ILE A 46 -13.26 -10.07 -12.74
C ILE A 46 -13.39 -9.12 -11.56
N MET A 47 -12.37 -9.06 -10.69
CA MET A 47 -12.45 -8.26 -9.47
C MET A 47 -11.07 -7.81 -8.96
N PRO A 48 -10.86 -6.50 -8.77
CA PRO A 48 -9.63 -5.97 -8.19
C PRO A 48 -9.47 -6.42 -6.74
N HIS A 49 -8.24 -6.72 -6.35
CA HIS A 49 -7.94 -7.17 -5.00
C HIS A 49 -6.57 -6.67 -4.54
N LEU A 50 -6.47 -6.43 -3.23
CA LEU A 50 -5.25 -6.06 -2.54
C LEU A 50 -4.77 -7.26 -1.73
N ARG A 51 -3.52 -7.67 -1.92
CA ARG A 51 -2.85 -8.65 -1.06
C ARG A 51 -1.80 -7.97 -0.20
N VAL A 52 -1.84 -8.26 1.10
CA VAL A 52 -0.84 -7.84 2.08
C VAL A 52 -0.07 -9.08 2.52
N ALA A 53 1.16 -9.23 2.04
CA ALA A 53 2.00 -10.39 2.32
C ALA A 53 3.15 -10.02 3.26
N ARG A 54 3.50 -10.92 4.17
CA ARG A 54 4.67 -10.79 5.06
C ARG A 54 5.84 -11.63 4.53
N THR A 55 7.03 -11.02 4.47
CA THR A 55 8.29 -11.67 4.07
C THR A 55 9.18 -11.99 5.28
N PRO A 56 10.08 -13.00 5.18
CA PRO A 56 10.19 -14.02 4.13
C PRO A 56 9.19 -15.17 4.30
N GLN A 57 8.74 -15.42 5.53
CA GLN A 57 7.65 -16.33 5.87
C GLN A 57 6.59 -15.58 6.68
N GLY A 58 5.33 -15.77 6.31
CA GLY A 58 4.20 -15.21 7.03
C GLY A 58 2.90 -15.30 6.23
N PRO A 59 1.77 -14.95 6.87
CA PRO A 59 0.47 -15.01 6.23
C PRO A 59 0.35 -13.96 5.13
N THR A 60 -0.50 -14.25 4.16
CA THR A 60 -0.93 -13.30 3.14
C THR A 60 -2.41 -13.04 3.33
N LEU A 61 -2.76 -11.79 3.63
CA LEU A 61 -4.15 -11.35 3.70
C LEU A 61 -4.59 -10.90 2.30
N SER A 62 -5.76 -11.35 1.87
CA SER A 62 -6.35 -10.97 0.58
C SER A 62 -7.64 -10.22 0.83
N PHE A 63 -7.72 -9.00 0.31
CA PHE A 63 -8.87 -8.12 0.42
C PHE A 63 -9.44 -7.85 -0.95
N GLU A 64 -10.75 -7.98 -1.08
CA GLU A 64 -11.48 -7.59 -2.27
C GLU A 64 -11.69 -6.07 -2.28
N ILE A 65 -11.42 -5.42 -3.42
CA ILE A 65 -11.64 -4.00 -3.58
C ILE A 65 -13.03 -3.81 -4.20
N ARG A 66 -13.96 -3.26 -3.41
CA ARG A 66 -15.32 -2.95 -3.90
C ARG A 66 -15.33 -1.72 -4.79
N ASP A 67 -14.79 -0.62 -4.26
CA ASP A 67 -14.72 0.67 -4.94
C ASP A 67 -13.31 1.26 -4.80
N TYR A 68 -12.84 1.95 -5.84
CA TYR A 68 -11.57 2.67 -5.80
C TYR A 68 -11.67 4.00 -6.55
N ALA A 69 -10.84 4.97 -6.14
CA ALA A 69 -10.70 6.24 -6.81
C ALA A 69 -9.22 6.52 -7.08
N LEU A 70 -8.91 7.13 -8.22
CA LEU A 70 -7.56 7.58 -8.50
C LEU A 70 -7.26 8.84 -7.70
N ALA A 71 -6.06 8.93 -7.14
CA ALA A 71 -5.66 10.12 -6.39
C ALA A 71 -5.64 11.40 -7.23
N THR A 72 -5.53 11.28 -8.55
CA THR A 72 -5.68 12.42 -9.48
C THR A 72 -7.11 12.95 -9.51
N ASP A 73 -8.10 12.06 -9.46
CA ASP A 73 -9.51 12.43 -9.52
C ASP A 73 -9.96 13.04 -8.20
N VAL A 74 -9.46 12.50 -7.08
CA VAL A 74 -9.66 13.09 -5.75
C VAL A 74 -9.02 14.48 -5.64
N ALA A 75 -7.81 14.66 -6.18
CA ALA A 75 -7.17 15.98 -6.15
C ALA A 75 -7.92 17.02 -7.00
N ARG A 76 -8.55 16.58 -8.10
CA ARG A 76 -9.35 17.45 -8.99
C ARG A 76 -10.72 17.80 -8.40
N SER A 77 -11.32 16.91 -7.61
CA SER A 77 -12.61 17.17 -6.96
C SER A 77 -12.49 18.13 -5.77
N GLN A 78 -11.29 18.29 -5.21
CA GLN A 78 -11.03 19.23 -4.12
C GLN A 78 -10.92 20.67 -4.64
N THR A 79 -11.68 21.59 -4.04
CA THR A 79 -11.59 23.04 -4.34
C THR A 79 -10.22 23.62 -4.00
N ARG A 80 -9.55 23.07 -2.98
CA ARG A 80 -8.23 23.50 -2.49
C ARG A 80 -7.36 22.29 -2.14
N PRO A 81 -6.74 21.63 -3.13
CA PRO A 81 -5.89 20.47 -2.86
C PRO A 81 -4.63 20.92 -2.10
N ARG A 82 -4.44 20.39 -0.89
CA ARG A 82 -3.22 20.62 -0.08
C ARG A 82 -2.42 19.33 0.01
N CYS A 83 -1.16 19.38 -0.41
CA CYS A 83 -0.23 18.25 -0.29
C CYS A 83 1.20 18.72 -0.02
N PRO A 84 1.50 19.20 1.21
CA PRO A 84 2.85 19.59 1.61
C PRO A 84 3.82 18.40 1.49
N LYS A 85 5.05 18.63 1.02
CA LYS A 85 6.07 17.58 0.89
C LYS A 85 6.50 17.02 2.25
N GLU A 86 6.49 17.86 3.27
CA GLU A 86 6.88 17.52 4.65
C GLU A 86 5.96 16.48 5.30
N LEU A 87 4.71 16.36 4.82
CA LEU A 87 3.74 15.39 5.33
C LEU A 87 4.24 13.95 5.24
N PHE A 88 5.12 13.66 4.28
CA PHE A 88 5.65 12.32 4.01
C PHE A 88 6.95 12.01 4.77
N SER A 89 7.44 12.95 5.58
CA SER A 89 8.63 12.73 6.41
C SER A 89 8.32 11.85 7.62
N ASN A 90 7.08 11.92 8.11
CA ASN A 90 6.60 11.15 9.25
C ASN A 90 5.78 9.96 8.79
N SER A 91 5.83 8.88 9.55
CA SER A 91 5.02 7.69 9.30
C SER A 91 3.53 8.03 9.41
N PRO A 92 2.67 7.53 8.51
CA PRO A 92 1.24 7.78 8.57
C PRO A 92 0.64 7.16 9.84
N LEU A 93 -0.34 7.85 10.41
CA LEU A 93 -1.09 7.36 11.56
C LEU A 93 -2.26 6.50 11.08
N LEU A 94 -2.40 5.32 11.65
CA LEU A 94 -3.58 4.49 11.48
C LEU A 94 -4.61 4.90 12.54
N ALA A 95 -5.66 5.58 12.13
CA ALA A 95 -6.81 5.86 12.98
C ALA A 95 -7.93 4.87 12.61
N ASP A 96 -8.04 3.79 13.37
CA ASP A 96 -9.14 2.84 13.21
C ASP A 96 -10.26 3.16 14.20
N ARG A 97 -11.43 3.51 13.68
CA ARG A 97 -12.62 3.86 14.46
C ARG A 97 -13.44 2.63 14.87
N SER A 98 -13.18 1.48 14.25
CA SER A 98 -14.01 0.27 14.29
C SER A 98 -13.28 -0.92 14.92
N PHE A 99 -11.94 -0.95 14.92
CA PHE A 99 -11.16 -2.00 15.59
C PHE A 99 -11.42 -2.08 17.09
N TRP A 100 -11.67 -0.94 17.75
CA TRP A 100 -11.98 -0.89 19.18
C TRP A 100 -13.39 -1.40 19.53
N LEU A 101 -14.35 -1.29 18.61
CA LEU A 101 -15.74 -1.71 18.83
C LEU A 101 -15.92 -3.25 18.84
N TRP A 102 -15.01 -3.99 18.20
CA TRP A 102 -15.03 -5.45 18.17
C TRP A 102 -14.31 -6.12 19.35
N GLN A 103 -13.65 -5.35 20.22
CA GLN A 103 -13.03 -5.89 21.45
C GLN A 103 -13.99 -5.93 22.66
N TRP A 104 -15.20 -5.36 22.51
CA TRP A 104 -16.23 -5.27 23.56
C TRP A 104 -17.59 -5.88 23.15
N ARG A 105 -17.58 -6.73 22.13
CA ARG A 105 -18.72 -7.56 21.71
C ARG A 105 -18.26 -9.00 21.58
#